data_AF-A0A1F8MAG2-F1
#
_entry.id   AF-A0A1F8MAG2-F1
#
_cell.length_a   1.000
_cell.length_b   1.000
_cell.length_c   1.000
_cell.angle_alpha   90.00
_cell.angle_beta   90.00
_cell.angle_gamma   90.00
#
_symmetry.space_group_name_H-M   'P 1'
#
loop_
_entity.id
_entity.type
_entity.pdbx_description
1 polymer ?
#
loop_
_entity_poly.entity_id
_entity_poly.type
_entity_poly.pdbx_seq_one_letter_code
_entity_poly.pdbx_strand_id
1 'polypeptide(L)'
;MVKAGLLRRVRDRGDRRTVNVFLTSKGEKVLEPANPAAWEFMQQGISPLSSEDKNVFASLLEMINHRLLAYFNPGADVEGMLKGDYKQQEYLMRQWRKQPWLATPRAKRRGTRKG
;
A
#
# COMPACT_ATOMS: atom_id res chain seq x y z
N MET A 1 -4.39 18.81 -1.02
CA MET A 1 -5.19 17.80 -1.73
C MET A 1 -6.63 18.23 -2.04
N VAL A 2 -7.42 18.74 -1.06
CA VAL A 2 -8.80 19.21 -1.34
C VAL A 2 -8.84 20.42 -2.28
N LYS A 3 -8.03 21.46 -2.03
CA LYS A 3 -7.90 22.63 -2.94
C LYS A 3 -7.47 22.26 -4.36
N ALA A 4 -6.67 21.19 -4.50
CA ALA A 4 -6.22 20.69 -5.80
C ALA A 4 -7.30 19.84 -6.53
N GLY A 5 -8.44 19.60 -5.88
CA GLY A 5 -9.54 18.80 -6.41
C GLY A 5 -9.26 17.30 -6.42
N LEU A 6 -8.28 16.80 -5.66
CA LEU A 6 -7.96 15.36 -5.60
C LEU A 6 -8.84 14.62 -4.58
N LEU A 7 -9.17 15.31 -3.49
CA LEU A 7 -10.02 14.80 -2.41
C LEU A 7 -11.25 15.68 -2.24
N ARG A 8 -12.36 15.06 -1.82
CA ARG A 8 -13.56 15.76 -1.34
C ARG A 8 -13.80 15.44 0.13
N ARG A 9 -14.36 16.41 0.86
CA ARG A 9 -14.76 16.26 2.25
C ARG A 9 -16.28 16.22 2.33
N VAL A 10 -16.82 15.28 3.08
CA VAL A 10 -18.25 15.16 3.35
C VAL A 10 -18.40 15.05 4.86
N ARG A 11 -19.14 15.97 5.47
CA ARG A 11 -19.49 15.85 6.89
C ARG A 11 -20.41 14.67 7.07
N ASP A 12 -20.16 13.88 8.11
CA ASP A 12 -21.07 12.80 8.44
C ASP A 12 -22.44 13.36 8.84
N ARG A 13 -23.50 12.64 8.46
CA ARG A 13 -24.88 13.01 8.75
C ARG A 13 -25.27 12.68 10.18
N GLY A 14 -24.70 11.62 10.76
CA GLY A 14 -24.93 11.20 12.14
C GLY A 14 -24.21 12.10 13.14
N ASP A 15 -22.92 12.33 12.91
CA ASP A 15 -22.11 13.27 13.69
C ASP A 15 -21.45 14.34 12.80
N ARG A 16 -21.94 15.58 12.88
CA ARG A 16 -21.40 16.70 12.08
C ARG A 16 -19.99 17.13 12.49
N ARG A 17 -19.45 16.64 13.61
CA ARG A 17 -18.04 16.82 14.01
C ARG A 17 -17.11 15.92 13.21
N THR A 18 -17.64 14.82 12.67
CA THR A 18 -16.90 13.87 11.85
C THR A 18 -16.87 14.31 10.38
N VAL A 19 -15.69 14.26 9.76
CA VAL A 19 -15.49 14.60 8.34
C VAL A 19 -14.89 13.42 7.62
N ASN A 20 -15.67 12.83 6.71
CA ASN A 20 -15.22 11.76 5.83
C ASN A 20 -14.49 12.36 4.62
N VAL A 21 -13.35 11.77 4.27
CA VAL A 21 -12.52 12.21 3.14
C VAL A 21 -12.54 11.13 2.08
N PHE A 22 -12.85 11.51 0.84
CA PHE A 22 -12.94 10.59 -0.29
C PHE A 22 -12.05 11.07 -1.44
N LEU A 23 -11.50 10.12 -2.18
CA LEU A 23 -10.94 10.41 -3.50
C LEU A 23 -12.05 10.93 -4.42
N THR A 24 -11.68 11.87 -5.28
CA THR A 24 -12.50 12.29 -6.42
C THR A 24 -12.06 11.50 -7.65
N SER A 25 -12.86 11.50 -8.72
CA SER A 25 -12.45 10.90 -9.98
C SER A 25 -11.16 11.52 -10.56
N LYS A 26 -10.89 12.80 -10.28
CA LYS A 26 -9.60 13.43 -10.63
C LYS A 26 -8.46 12.85 -9.81
N GLY A 27 -8.68 12.64 -8.50
CA GLY A 27 -7.71 11.97 -7.61
C GLY A 27 -7.39 10.55 -8.08
N GLU A 28 -8.41 9.77 -8.42
CA GLU A 28 -8.24 8.41 -8.95
C GLU A 28 -7.43 8.39 -10.25
N LYS A 29 -7.74 9.28 -11.21
CA LYS A 29 -7.01 9.40 -12.47
C LYS A 29 -5.55 9.81 -12.30
N VAL A 30 -5.22 10.57 -11.26
CA VAL A 30 -3.83 10.94 -10.95
C VAL A 30 -3.07 9.77 -10.32
N LEU A 31 -3.74 8.93 -9.53
CA LEU A 31 -3.13 7.75 -8.93
C LEU A 31 -2.83 6.66 -9.95
N GLU A 32 -3.64 6.53 -11.00
CA GLU A 32 -3.47 5.49 -12.02
C GLU A 32 -2.07 5.45 -12.65
N PRO A 33 -1.48 6.57 -13.14
CA PRO A 33 -0.10 6.59 -13.61
C PRO A 33 0.95 6.74 -12.49
N ALA A 34 0.58 7.27 -11.31
CA ALA A 34 1.53 7.45 -10.22
C ALA A 34 1.87 6.13 -9.51
N ASN A 35 0.90 5.22 -9.37
CA ASN A 35 1.06 3.91 -8.77
C ASN A 35 2.19 3.06 -9.40
N PRO A 36 2.26 2.88 -10.74
CA PRO A 36 3.32 2.11 -11.36
C PRO A 36 4.69 2.75 -11.18
N ALA A 37 4.79 4.07 -11.34
CA ALA A 37 6.03 4.80 -11.14
C ALA A 37 6.53 4.67 -9.68
N ALA A 38 5.62 4.75 -8.71
CA ALA A 38 5.95 4.55 -7.31
C ALA A 38 6.43 3.12 -7.03
N TRP A 39 5.80 2.11 -7.63
CA TRP A 39 6.24 0.72 -7.50
C TRP A 39 7.63 0.49 -8.08
N GLU A 40 7.88 0.97 -9.29
CA GLU A 40 9.20 0.87 -9.92
C GLU A 40 10.27 1.55 -9.09
N PHE A 41 10.00 2.77 -8.60
CA PHE A 41 10.89 3.50 -7.72
C PHE A 41 11.23 2.72 -6.44
N MET A 42 10.22 2.13 -5.78
CA MET A 42 10.43 1.29 -4.59
C MET A 42 11.28 0.06 -4.91
N GLN A 43 11.00 -0.62 -6.03
CA GLN A 43 11.74 -1.80 -6.45
C GLN A 43 13.20 -1.49 -6.78
N GLN A 44 13.49 -0.33 -7.36
CA GLN A 44 14.85 0.15 -7.58
C GLN A 44 15.56 0.40 -6.24
N GLY A 45 14.89 1.06 -5.30
CA GLY A 45 15.44 1.35 -3.97
C GLY A 45 15.82 0.10 -3.17
N ILE A 46 15.04 -0.97 -3.27
CA ILE A 46 15.33 -2.25 -2.60
C ILE A 46 16.06 -3.25 -3.50
N SER A 47 16.40 -2.90 -4.74
CA SER A 47 17.05 -3.82 -5.68
C SER A 47 18.36 -4.45 -5.18
N PRO A 48 19.21 -3.77 -4.37
CA PRO A 48 20.45 -4.36 -3.88
C PRO A 48 20.24 -5.48 -2.85
N LEU A 49 19.07 -5.55 -2.24
CA LEU A 49 18.76 -6.55 -1.21
C LEU A 49 18.45 -7.91 -1.85
N SER A 50 18.93 -8.98 -1.20
CA SER A 50 18.51 -10.33 -1.54
C SER A 50 17.01 -10.52 -1.25
N SER A 51 16.40 -11.57 -1.81
CA SER A 51 15.01 -11.89 -1.50
C SER A 51 14.79 -12.16 0.00
N GLU A 52 15.78 -12.76 0.66
CA GLU A 52 15.74 -13.04 2.09
C GLU A 52 15.83 -11.73 2.89
N ASP A 53 16.76 -10.84 2.54
CA ASP A 53 16.90 -9.54 3.19
C ASP A 53 15.65 -8.66 3.00
N LYS A 54 14.99 -8.74 1.84
CA LYS A 54 13.72 -8.04 1.60
C LYS A 54 12.62 -8.51 2.55
N ASN A 55 12.56 -9.81 2.81
CA ASN A 55 11.59 -10.37 3.76
C ASN A 55 11.91 -9.92 5.19
N VAL A 56 13.19 -10.00 5.59
CA VAL A 56 13.64 -9.52 6.90
C VAL A 56 13.32 -8.03 7.08
N PHE A 57 13.62 -7.22 6.07
CA PHE A 57 13.33 -5.79 6.05
C PHE A 57 11.83 -5.51 6.20
N ALA A 58 10.98 -6.23 5.47
CA ALA A 58 9.53 -6.08 5.57
C ALA A 58 9.01 -6.44 6.98
N SER A 59 9.47 -7.54 7.58
CA SER A 59 9.08 -7.94 8.93
C SER A 59 9.53 -6.94 10.00
N LEU A 60 10.72 -6.36 9.86
CA LEU A 60 11.21 -5.33 10.77
C LEU A 60 10.36 -4.05 10.69
N LEU A 61 10.01 -3.61 9.48
CA LEU A 61 9.12 -2.46 9.27
C LEU A 61 7.73 -2.70 9.85
N GLU A 62 7.16 -3.91 9.66
CA GLU A 62 5.88 -4.28 10.23
C GLU A 62 5.90 -4.24 11.77
N MET A 63 6.94 -4.80 12.38
CA MET A 63 7.13 -4.78 13.84
C MET A 63 7.23 -3.34 14.37
N ILE A 64 8.02 -2.48 13.71
CA ILE A 64 8.16 -1.08 14.10
C ILE A 64 6.81 -0.37 13.99
N ASN A 65 6.11 -0.55 12.87
CA ASN A 65 4.81 0.08 12.64
C ASN A 65 3.78 -0.34 13.71
N HIS A 66 3.71 -1.63 14.03
CA HIS A 66 2.84 -2.15 15.09
C HIS A 66 3.14 -1.47 16.44
N ARG A 67 4.41 -1.38 16.83
CA ARG A 67 4.82 -0.73 18.09
C ARG A 67 4.49 0.76 18.11
N LEU A 68 4.72 1.46 17.01
CA LEU A 68 4.39 2.88 16.90
C LEU A 68 2.87 3.11 16.99
N LEU A 69 2.06 2.27 16.33
CA LEU A 69 0.61 2.36 16.41
C LEU A 69 0.11 2.16 17.85
N ALA A 70 0.62 1.16 18.55
CA ALA A 70 0.28 0.92 19.95
C ALA A 70 0.69 2.09 20.86
N TYR A 71 1.87 2.65 20.62
CA TYR A 71 2.38 3.78 21.40
C TYR A 71 1.55 5.06 21.19
N PHE A 72 1.26 5.41 19.94
CA PHE A 72 0.52 6.64 19.62
C PHE A 72 -0.99 6.55 19.84
N ASN A 73 -1.54 5.35 19.97
CA ASN A 73 -2.98 5.12 20.12
C ASN A 73 -3.27 4.26 21.36
N PRO A 74 -2.98 4.76 22.58
CA PRO A 74 -3.22 3.99 23.80
C PRO A 74 -4.71 3.66 23.95
N GLY A 75 -5.02 2.38 24.18
CA GLY A 75 -6.39 1.88 24.31
C GLY A 75 -7.14 1.64 22.99
N ALA A 76 -6.51 1.90 21.84
CA ALA A 76 -7.08 1.54 20.54
C ALA A 76 -6.84 0.06 20.20
N ASP A 77 -7.75 -0.53 19.43
CA ASP A 77 -7.60 -1.87 18.87
C ASP A 77 -6.61 -1.84 17.68
N VAL A 78 -5.32 -1.90 18.00
CA VAL A 78 -4.22 -1.90 17.00
C VAL A 78 -4.38 -3.05 16.01
N GLU A 79 -4.81 -4.21 16.48
CA GLU A 79 -4.99 -5.40 15.64
C GLU A 79 -6.15 -5.18 14.64
N GLY A 80 -7.25 -4.59 15.09
CA GLY A 80 -8.36 -4.17 14.23
C GLY A 80 -7.95 -3.11 13.21
N MET A 81 -7.11 -2.14 13.60
CA MET A 81 -6.58 -1.12 12.68
C MET A 81 -5.73 -1.75 11.57
N LEU A 82 -4.82 -2.66 11.93
CA LEU A 82 -3.98 -3.38 10.96
C LEU A 82 -4.82 -4.25 10.02
N LYS A 83 -5.85 -4.94 10.52
CA LYS A 83 -6.80 -5.71 9.69
C LYS A 83 -7.57 -4.83 8.71
N GLY A 84 -7.91 -3.60 9.09
CA GLY A 84 -8.51 -2.61 8.19
C GLY A 84 -7.57 -2.23 7.05
N ASP A 85 -6.30 -1.98 7.37
CA ASP A 85 -5.27 -1.63 6.39
C ASP A 85 -5.02 -2.76 5.39
N TYR A 86 -5.02 -4.02 5.82
CA TYR A 86 -4.87 -5.16 4.90
C TYR A 86 -5.94 -5.23 3.82
N LYS A 87 -7.20 -4.86 4.12
CA LYS A 87 -8.28 -4.80 3.12
C LYS A 87 -8.05 -3.68 2.11
N GLN A 88 -7.53 -2.55 2.57
CA GLN A 88 -7.19 -1.42 1.71
C GLN A 88 -5.95 -1.71 0.85
N GLN A 89 -4.95 -2.39 1.41
CA GLN A 89 -3.82 -2.93 0.67
C GLN A 89 -4.27 -3.96 -0.37
N GLU A 90 -5.21 -4.84 -0.07
CA GLU A 90 -5.76 -5.79 -1.05
C GLU A 90 -6.41 -5.05 -2.22
N TYR A 91 -7.21 -4.00 -1.94
CA TYR A 91 -7.77 -3.16 -2.98
C TYR A 91 -6.66 -2.51 -3.84
N LEU A 92 -5.64 -1.92 -3.22
CA LEU A 92 -4.49 -1.32 -3.93
C LEU A 92 -3.75 -2.37 -4.77
N MET A 93 -3.47 -3.54 -4.21
CA MET A 93 -2.83 -4.66 -4.89
C MET A 93 -3.68 -5.18 -6.06
N ARG A 94 -5.00 -5.22 -5.94
CA ARG A 94 -5.91 -5.54 -7.05
C ARG A 94 -5.86 -4.48 -8.15
N GLN A 95 -5.79 -3.19 -7.80
CA GLN A 95 -5.59 -2.14 -8.81
C GLN A 95 -4.22 -2.26 -9.47
N TRP A 96 -3.18 -2.60 -8.73
CA TRP A 96 -1.83 -2.80 -9.27
C TRP A 96 -1.75 -4.03 -10.19
N ARG A 97 -2.46 -5.12 -9.87
CA ARG A 97 -2.56 -6.31 -10.74
C ARG A 97 -3.29 -6.05 -12.06
N LYS A 98 -4.12 -5.01 -12.15
CA LYS A 98 -4.73 -4.59 -13.42
C LYS A 98 -3.75 -3.88 -14.36
N GLN A 99 -2.52 -3.62 -13.91
CA GLN A 99 -1.44 -3.04 -14.70
C GLN A 99 -0.41 -4.13 -15.03
N PRO A 100 -0.46 -4.74 -16.24
CA PRO A 100 0.31 -5.94 -16.59
C PRO A 100 1.82 -5.80 -16.45
N TRP A 101 2.36 -4.57 -16.55
CA TRP A 101 3.79 -4.29 -16.47
C TRP A 101 4.36 -4.22 -15.05
N LEU A 102 3.51 -4.22 -14.01
CA LEU A 102 3.95 -4.26 -12.60
C LEU A 102 4.08 -5.70 -12.06
N ALA A 103 3.72 -6.70 -12.86
CA ALA A 103 3.94 -8.09 -12.50
C ALA A 103 5.45 -8.34 -12.39
N THR A 104 5.91 -8.70 -11.19
CA THR A 104 7.27 -9.17 -10.97
C THR A 104 7.57 -10.28 -11.98
N PRO A 105 8.65 -10.19 -12.79
CA PRO A 105 9.01 -11.27 -13.69
C PRO A 105 9.16 -12.54 -12.86
N ARG A 106 8.31 -13.54 -13.09
CA ARG A 106 8.46 -14.85 -12.45
C ARG A 106 9.88 -15.31 -12.71
N ALA A 107 10.66 -15.51 -11.64
CA ALA A 107 11.98 -16.09 -11.73
C ALA A 107 11.88 -17.35 -12.61
N LYS A 108 12.57 -17.32 -13.75
CA LYS A 108 12.61 -18.41 -14.72
C LYS A 108 13.16 -19.62 -13.96
N ARG A 109 12.30 -20.59 -13.60
CA ARG A 109 12.74 -21.90 -13.10
C ARG A 109 13.62 -22.47 -14.22
N ARG A 110 14.94 -22.41 -14.05
CA ARG A 110 15.89 -23.11 -14.92
C ARG A 110 15.57 -24.60 -14.76
N GLY A 111 14.91 -25.16 -15.78
CA GLY A 111 14.74 -26.60 -15.88
C GLY A 111 16.12 -27.23 -15.90
N THR A 112 16.36 -28.12 -14.94
CA THR A 112 17.46 -29.07 -14.97
C THR A 112 17.33 -29.91 -16.23
N ARG A 113 18.16 -29.64 -17.24
CA ARG A 113 18.39 -30.54 -18.36
C ARG A 113 19.63 -31.36 -18.02
N LYS A 114 19.43 -32.61 -17.59
CA LYS A 114 20.45 -33.65 -17.63
C LYS A 114 20.00 -34.68 -18.66
N GLY A 115 20.72 -34.72 -19.77
CA GLY A 115 20.81 -35.81 -20.72
C GLY A 115 22.29 -36.05 -20.95
#